data_AF-A0A3M0Z3N4-F1
#
_entry.id   AF-A0A3M0Z3N4-F1
#
_cell.length_a   1.000
_cell.length_b   1.000
_cell.length_c   1.000
_cell.angle_alpha   90.00
_cell.angle_beta   90.00
_cell.angle_gamma   90.00
#
_symmetry.space_group_name_H-M   'P 1'
#
loop_
_entity.id
_entity.type
_entity.pdbx_description
1 polymer ?
#
loop_
_entity_poly.entity_id
_entity_poly.type
_entity_poly.pdbx_seq_one_letter_code
_entity_poly.pdbx_strand_id
1 'polypeptide(L)'
;MEFLRRRRIGAAYERAPYERVFEWIKINTLRLIGAVVGFFAWCIAVIVAIKIINFVASEGGRENFYLDDTSGGAVIVKVVGGIIVSLVIILSSRR
;
A
#
# COMPACT_ATOMS: atom_id res chain seq x y z
N MET A 1 33.30 23.82 -43.96
CA MET A 1 31.85 24.09 -44.04
C MET A 1 31.13 22.87 -43.49
N GLU A 2 30.93 22.86 -42.17
CA GLU A 2 30.31 21.73 -41.47
C GLU A 2 28.79 21.71 -41.72
N PHE A 3 28.33 20.53 -42.11
CA PHE A 3 26.94 20.22 -42.38
C PHE A 3 26.08 20.55 -41.16
N LEU A 4 25.07 21.40 -41.40
CA LEU A 4 23.96 21.68 -40.52
C LEU A 4 23.43 20.37 -39.91
N ARG A 5 23.87 20.10 -38.68
CA ARG A 5 23.30 19.07 -37.80
C ARG A 5 21.87 19.50 -37.55
N ARG A 6 20.95 19.05 -38.42
CA ARG A 6 19.50 19.19 -38.27
C ARG A 6 19.17 18.69 -36.86
N ARG A 7 19.00 19.63 -35.94
CA ARG A 7 18.34 19.39 -34.67
C ARG A 7 16.96 18.85 -35.02
N ARG A 8 16.80 17.53 -35.01
CA ARG A 8 15.49 16.88 -34.87
C ARG A 8 15.00 17.21 -33.46
N ILE A 9 14.62 18.46 -33.25
CA ILE A 9 13.70 18.87 -32.19
C ILE A 9 12.34 18.86 -32.88
N GLY A 10 11.86 17.66 -33.18
CA GLY A 10 10.56 17.43 -33.81
C GLY A 10 9.98 16.18 -33.19
N ALA A 11 8.82 16.34 -32.55
CA ALA A 11 7.97 15.31 -31.97
C ALA A 11 8.33 14.72 -30.58
N ALA A 12 8.81 15.52 -29.63
CA ALA A 12 8.97 15.05 -28.25
C ALA A 12 7.99 15.62 -27.20
N TYR A 13 7.25 16.72 -27.45
CA TYR A 13 6.57 17.42 -26.34
C TYR A 13 5.21 18.07 -26.60
N GLU A 14 4.51 17.78 -27.68
CA GLU A 14 3.04 17.93 -27.66
C GLU A 14 2.43 16.62 -27.18
N ARG A 15 2.67 16.26 -25.91
CA ARG A 15 1.82 15.26 -25.24
C ARG A 15 0.43 15.81 -25.32
N ALA A 16 -0.39 15.19 -26.16
CA ALA A 16 -1.77 15.58 -26.33
C ALA A 16 -2.46 15.59 -24.96
N PRO A 17 -3.46 16.46 -24.74
CA PRO A 17 -4.07 16.62 -23.42
C PRO A 17 -4.56 15.30 -22.82
N TYR A 18 -4.95 14.32 -23.66
CA TYR A 18 -5.34 12.98 -23.24
C TYR A 18 -4.19 12.18 -22.59
N GLU A 19 -2.96 12.33 -23.04
CA GLU A 19 -1.79 11.60 -22.54
C GLU A 19 -1.42 12.04 -21.12
N ARG A 20 -1.51 13.36 -20.86
CA ARG A 20 -1.27 13.92 -19.51
C ARG A 20 -2.32 13.46 -18.51
N VAL A 21 -3.59 13.39 -18.94
CA VAL A 21 -4.70 12.90 -18.10
C VAL A 21 -4.53 11.41 -17.82
N PHE A 22 -4.15 10.62 -18.83
CA PHE A 22 -3.94 9.18 -18.68
C PHE A 22 -2.81 8.86 -17.71
N GLU A 23 -1.69 9.59 -17.79
CA GLU A 23 -0.55 9.41 -16.90
C GLU A 23 -0.89 9.78 -15.44
N TRP A 24 -1.67 10.85 -15.25
CA TRP A 24 -2.18 11.25 -13.92
C TRP A 24 -3.13 10.20 -13.32
N ILE A 25 -4.06 9.68 -14.13
CA ILE A 25 -4.96 8.59 -13.72
C ILE A 25 -4.14 7.36 -13.34
N LYS A 26 -3.18 6.96 -14.17
CA LYS A 26 -2.35 5.77 -13.93
C LYS A 26 -1.60 5.85 -12.60
N ILE A 27 -0.99 7.00 -12.29
CA ILE A 27 -0.27 7.20 -11.02
C ILE A 27 -1.22 7.12 -9.82
N ASN A 28 -2.40 7.74 -9.91
CA ASN A 28 -3.37 7.71 -8.83
C ASN A 28 -3.99 6.32 -8.62
N THR A 29 -4.27 5.59 -9.71
CA THR A 29 -4.75 4.20 -9.65
C THR A 29 -3.71 3.28 -9.03
N LEU A 30 -2.44 3.41 -9.39
CA LEU A 30 -1.35 2.64 -8.77
C LEU A 30 -1.22 2.91 -7.27
N ARG A 31 -1.38 4.17 -6.83
CA ARG A 31 -1.41 4.53 -5.41
C ARG A 31 -2.59 3.90 -4.66
N LEU A 32 -3.77 3.93 -5.27
CA LEU A 32 -4.98 3.29 -4.73
C LEU A 32 -4.78 1.77 -4.58
N ILE A 33 -4.25 1.11 -5.61
CA ILE A 33 -3.93 -0.32 -5.57
C ILE A 33 -2.91 -0.59 -4.46
N GLY A 34 -1.84 0.20 -4.35
CA GLY A 34 -0.84 0.07 -3.29
C GLY A 34 -1.45 0.22 -1.88
N ALA A 35 -2.39 1.15 -1.70
CA ALA A 35 -3.09 1.35 -0.44
C ALA A 35 -3.96 0.14 -0.07
N VAL A 36 -4.64 -0.47 -1.05
CA VAL A 36 -5.46 -1.69 -0.87
C VAL A 36 -4.57 -2.88 -0.52
N VAL A 37 -3.47 -3.08 -1.26
CA VAL A 37 -2.50 -4.16 -0.97
C VAL A 37 -1.91 -4.00 0.42
N GLY A 38 -1.54 -2.77 0.81
CA GLY A 38 -1.04 -2.47 2.14
C GLY A 38 -2.05 -2.77 3.25
N PHE A 39 -3.34 -2.47 3.03
CA PHE A 39 -4.41 -2.81 3.95
C PHE A 39 -4.51 -4.32 4.19
N PHE A 40 -4.55 -5.12 3.10
CA PHE A 40 -4.61 -6.57 3.21
C PHE A 40 -3.34 -7.16 3.86
N ALA A 41 -2.16 -6.64 3.52
CA ALA A 41 -0.91 -7.04 4.16
C ALA A 41 -0.92 -6.78 5.67
N TRP A 42 -1.46 -5.63 6.09
CA TRP A 42 -1.64 -5.31 7.52
C TRP A 42 -2.60 -6.30 8.20
N CYS A 43 -3.76 -6.57 7.60
CA CYS A 43 -4.70 -7.55 8.16
C CYS A 43 -4.06 -8.94 8.33
N ILE A 44 -3.28 -9.39 7.34
CA ILE A 44 -2.54 -10.65 7.42
C ILE A 44 -1.51 -10.60 8.55
N ALA A 45 -0.75 -9.52 8.68
CA ALA A 45 0.25 -9.36 9.75
C ALA A 45 -0.39 -9.46 11.15
N VAL A 46 -1.56 -8.86 11.35
CA VAL A 46 -2.30 -8.95 12.63
C VAL A 46 -2.75 -10.38 12.91
N ILE A 47 -3.27 -11.10 11.91
CA ILE A 47 -3.68 -12.51 12.05
C ILE A 47 -2.48 -13.37 12.46
N VAL A 48 -1.34 -13.18 11.79
CA VAL A 48 -0.10 -13.91 12.09
C VAL A 48 0.40 -13.57 13.50
N ALA A 49 0.39 -12.30 13.90
CA ALA A 49 0.78 -11.88 15.23
C ALA A 49 -0.09 -12.53 16.32
N ILE A 50 -1.41 -12.59 16.13
CA ILE A 50 -2.33 -13.24 17.07
C ILE A 50 -2.04 -14.74 17.16
N LYS A 51 -1.78 -15.40 16.03
CA LYS A 51 -1.39 -16.83 16.02
C LYS A 51 -0.10 -17.09 16.77
N ILE A 52 0.91 -16.23 16.59
CA ILE A 52 2.20 -16.34 17.31
C ILE A 52 1.98 -16.13 18.81
N ILE A 53 1.18 -15.14 19.21
CA ILE A 53 0.88 -14.88 20.63
C ILE A 53 0.16 -16.08 21.25
N ASN A 54 -0.84 -16.64 20.57
CA ASN A 54 -1.56 -17.81 21.05
C ASN A 54 -0.64 -19.05 21.13
N PHE A 55 0.27 -19.21 20.18
CA PHE A 55 1.27 -20.29 20.20
C PHE A 55 2.20 -20.16 21.42
N VAL A 56 2.80 -18.99 21.64
CA VAL A 56 3.68 -18.73 22.78
C VAL A 56 2.94 -18.84 24.12
N ALA A 57 1.68 -18.36 24.17
CA ALA A 57 0.86 -18.47 25.38
C ALA A 57 0.53 -19.93 25.74
N SER A 58 0.31 -20.78 24.73
CA SER A 58 0.06 -22.21 24.92
C SER A 58 1.28 -22.96 25.44
N GLU A 59 2.49 -22.61 24.97
CA GLU A 59 3.75 -23.19 25.47
C GLU A 59 4.12 -22.68 26.87
N GLY A 60 3.69 -21.46 27.23
CA GLY A 60 3.94 -20.83 28.53
C GLY A 60 3.05 -21.32 29.68
N GLY A 61 2.23 -22.35 29.48
CA GLY A 61 1.36 -22.93 30.54
C GLY A 61 0.18 -22.05 30.95
N ARG A 62 -0.19 -21.04 30.15
CA ARG A 62 -1.39 -20.23 30.37
C ARG A 62 -2.58 -20.83 29.62
N GLU A 63 -3.13 -21.90 30.19
CA GLU A 63 -4.20 -22.72 29.59
C GLU A 63 -5.52 -21.96 29.28
N ASN A 64 -5.67 -20.72 29.77
CA ASN A 64 -6.88 -19.91 29.59
C ASN A 64 -6.70 -18.65 28.72
N PHE A 65 -5.52 -18.42 28.12
CA PHE A 65 -5.29 -17.23 27.31
C PHE A 65 -5.48 -17.53 25.82
N TYR A 66 -6.68 -17.27 25.30
CA TYR A 66 -6.99 -17.35 23.88
C TYR A 66 -7.39 -15.96 23.37
N LEU A 67 -6.56 -15.36 22.53
CA LEU A 67 -6.93 -14.15 21.81
C LEU A 67 -7.67 -14.54 20.53
N ASP A 68 -8.96 -14.19 20.49
CA ASP A 68 -9.81 -14.40 19.33
C ASP A 68 -9.59 -13.27 18.30
N ASP A 69 -9.28 -13.69 17.08
CA ASP A 69 -9.05 -12.83 15.91
C ASP A 69 -10.33 -12.13 15.40
N THR A 70 -11.49 -12.58 15.88
CA THR A 70 -12.80 -12.00 15.64
C THR A 70 -13.33 -11.16 16.81
N SER A 71 -12.56 -11.06 17.90
CA SER A 71 -12.90 -10.17 19.01
C SER A 71 -12.99 -8.72 18.54
N GLY A 72 -13.90 -7.93 19.15
CA GLY A 72 -14.10 -6.53 18.78
C GLY A 72 -12.79 -5.71 18.83
N GLY A 73 -11.89 -6.01 19.77
CA GLY A 73 -10.57 -5.39 19.85
C GLY A 73 -9.67 -5.72 18.66
N ALA A 74 -9.60 -6.99 18.24
CA ALA A 74 -8.81 -7.41 17.08
C ALA A 74 -9.35 -6.78 15.78
N VAL A 75 -10.68 -6.68 15.63
CA VAL A 75 -11.31 -6.03 14.48
C VAL A 75 -10.95 -4.54 14.43
N ILE A 76 -11.03 -3.83 15.55
CA ILE A 76 -10.68 -2.41 15.62
C ILE A 76 -9.20 -2.19 15.24
N VAL A 77 -8.28 -3.02 15.73
CA VAL A 77 -6.85 -2.92 15.40
C VAL A 77 -6.59 -3.16 13.91
N LYS A 78 -7.29 -4.12 13.29
CA LYS A 78 -7.20 -4.37 11.84
C LYS A 78 -7.69 -3.17 11.03
N VAL A 79 -8.85 -2.62 11.39
CA VAL A 79 -9.47 -1.52 10.64
C VAL A 79 -8.68 -0.22 10.82
N VAL A 80 -8.42 0.19 12.06
CA VAL A 80 -7.72 1.46 12.35
C VAL A 80 -6.27 1.39 11.88
N GLY A 81 -5.55 0.31 12.18
CA GLY A 81 -4.18 0.12 11.72
C GLY A 81 -4.08 0.02 10.20
N GLY A 82 -5.04 -0.65 9.56
CA GLY A 82 -5.11 -0.77 8.10
C GLY A 82 -5.30 0.60 7.43
N ILE A 83 -6.21 1.43 7.95
CA ILE A 83 -6.41 2.80 7.46
C ILE A 83 -5.12 3.63 7.60
N ILE A 84 -4.43 3.55 8.73
CA ILE A 84 -3.16 4.27 8.95
C ILE A 84 -2.10 3.83 7.94
N VAL A 85 -1.93 2.52 7.73
CA VAL A 85 -0.97 1.98 6.74
C VAL A 85 -1.31 2.45 5.34
N SER A 86 -2.58 2.40 4.94
CA SER A 86 -3.03 2.91 3.65
C SER A 86 -2.75 4.41 3.48
N LEU A 87 -2.97 5.23 4.52
CA LEU A 87 -2.65 6.65 4.50
C LEU A 87 -1.15 6.91 4.36
N VAL A 88 -0.31 6.15 5.08
CA VAL A 88 1.16 6.25 4.97
C VAL A 88 1.63 5.95 3.55
N ILE A 89 1.09 4.92 2.89
CA ILE A 89 1.44 4.57 1.51
C ILE A 89 1.04 5.71 0.55
N ILE A 90 -0.16 6.25 0.70
CA ILE A 90 -0.66 7.36 -0.14
C ILE A 90 0.18 8.62 0.06
N LEU A 91 0.54 8.94 1.31
CA LEU A 91 1.34 10.13 1.66
C LEU A 91 2.81 9.98 1.26
N SER A 92 3.41 8.81 1.45
CA SER A 92 4.80 8.53 1.05
C SER A 92 5.02 8.64 -0.46
N SER A 93 3.98 8.39 -1.26
CA SER A 93 4.07 8.49 -2.72
C SER A 93 3.99 9.94 -3.24
N ARG A 94 3.72 10.93 -2.38
CA ARG A 94 3.66 12.35 -2.77
C ARG A 94 4.99 13.10 -2.68
N ARG A 95 6.02 12.53 -2.04
CA ARG A 95 7.40 13.06 -2.06
C ARG A 95 8.16 12.46 -3.24
#